data_AF-A0A3D0NF44-F1
#
_entry.id   AF-A0A3D0NF44-F1
#
_cell.length_a   1.000
_cell.length_b   1.000
_cell.length_c   1.000
_cell.angle_alpha   90.00
_cell.angle_beta   90.00
_cell.angle_gamma   90.00
#
_symmetry.space_group_name_H-M   'P 1'
#
loop_
_entity.id
_entity.type
_entity.pdbx_description
1 polymer ?
#
loop_
_entity_poly.entity_id
_entity_poly.type
_entity_poly.pdbx_seq_one_letter_code
_entity_poly.pdbx_strand_id
1 'polypeptide(L)'
;VLDWERTFIMADIPGLIEGASDGVGLGHEFLRHIERAGILVHLVEPQPMDGTDPLENYHAITDELVQYNEQLGQRPQLVAVTKAELPDAEQVRDQLAAATNSDVFLISSVTGQGLNELSNAIFQALQQASG
;
A
#
# COMPACT_ATOMS: atom_id res chain seq x y z
N VAL A 1 -25.26 -8.28 0.12
CA VAL A 1 -25.57 -8.71 -1.27
C VAL A 1 -24.26 -8.68 -2.02
N LEU A 2 -23.79 -9.82 -2.52
CA LEU A 2 -22.55 -9.92 -3.31
C LEU A 2 -22.86 -9.38 -4.72
N ASP A 3 -22.33 -8.20 -5.03
CA ASP A 3 -22.49 -7.54 -6.32
C ASP A 3 -21.47 -8.12 -7.31
N TRP A 4 -21.94 -8.99 -8.21
CA TRP A 4 -21.10 -9.70 -9.19
C TRP A 4 -20.59 -8.81 -10.34
N GLU A 5 -20.96 -7.53 -10.37
CA GLU A 5 -20.58 -6.57 -11.43
C GLU A 5 -19.41 -5.65 -11.04
N ARG A 6 -18.82 -5.83 -9.86
CA ARG A 6 -17.70 -4.99 -9.38
C ARG A 6 -16.36 -5.67 -9.66
N THR A 7 -15.76 -5.38 -10.81
CA THR A 7 -14.44 -5.89 -11.20
C THR A 7 -13.42 -4.75 -11.31
N PHE A 8 -12.19 -5.02 -10.92
CA PHE A 8 -11.04 -4.16 -11.14
C PHE A 8 -9.79 -5.02 -11.39
N ILE A 9 -8.78 -4.43 -12.00
CA ILE A 9 -7.49 -5.10 -12.25
C ILE A 9 -6.51 -4.61 -11.19
N MET A 10 -5.87 -5.55 -10.51
CA MET A 10 -4.77 -5.29 -9.58
C MET A 10 -3.49 -5.84 -10.20
N ALA A 11 -2.42 -5.06 -10.19
CA ALA A 11 -1.09 -5.49 -10.53
C ALA A 11 -0.23 -5.38 -9.28
N ASP A 12 0.55 -6.43 -9.00
CA ASP A 12 1.50 -6.41 -7.91
C ASP A 12 2.76 -5.65 -8.34
N ILE A 13 3.22 -4.75 -7.48
CA ILE A 13 4.46 -4.01 -7.68
C ILE A 13 5.42 -4.53 -6.61
N PRO A 14 6.51 -5.22 -6.99
CA PRO A 14 7.49 -5.65 -6.00
C PRO A 14 8.07 -4.42 -5.30
N GLY A 15 7.83 -4.32 -3.99
CA GLY A 15 8.49 -3.36 -3.12
C GLY A 15 9.93 -3.81 -2.90
N LEU A 16 10.90 -3.06 -3.42
CA LEU A 16 12.30 -3.35 -3.16
C LEU A 16 12.65 -2.88 -1.75
N ILE A 17 12.75 -3.82 -0.80
CA ILE A 17 13.62 -3.68 0.36
C ILE A 17 14.39 -4.99 0.57
N GLU A 18 15.24 -5.30 -0.40
CA GLU A 18 16.52 -5.97 -0.17
C GLU A 18 17.54 -5.23 -1.06
N GLY A 19 18.37 -4.34 -0.48
CA GLY A 19 19.45 -3.65 -1.21
C GLY A 19 19.30 -2.15 -1.51
N ALA A 20 18.47 -1.40 -0.77
CA ALA A 20 18.37 0.06 -0.93
C ALA A 20 19.69 0.83 -0.69
N SER A 21 20.73 0.18 -0.18
CA SER A 21 22.09 0.72 -0.08
C SER A 21 22.94 0.63 -1.36
N ASP A 22 22.47 0.00 -2.44
CA ASP A 22 23.20 -0.13 -3.73
C ASP A 22 22.53 0.60 -4.92
N GLY A 23 21.49 1.42 -4.67
CA GLY A 23 20.95 2.36 -5.66
C GLY A 23 19.91 1.80 -6.64
N VAL A 24 19.24 0.70 -6.30
CA VAL A 24 18.14 0.12 -7.09
C VAL A 24 16.86 0.11 -6.24
N GLY A 25 16.19 1.25 -6.13
CA GLY A 25 14.81 1.33 -5.60
C GLY A 25 13.82 0.61 -6.52
N LEU A 26 12.49 0.79 -6.33
CA LEU A 26 11.38 0.20 -7.12
C LEU A 26 11.67 0.05 -8.62
N GLY A 27 12.48 0.96 -9.18
CA GLY A 27 13.12 0.77 -10.46
C GLY A 27 12.30 1.40 -11.57
N HIS A 28 12.99 2.09 -12.47
CA HIS A 28 12.35 2.96 -13.47
C HIS A 28 11.32 2.22 -14.35
N GLU A 29 11.59 0.97 -14.72
CA GLU A 29 10.66 0.17 -15.51
C GLU A 29 9.38 -0.18 -14.73
N PHE A 30 9.46 -0.54 -13.45
CA PHE A 30 8.28 -0.83 -12.64
C PHE A 30 7.45 0.43 -12.40
N LEU A 31 8.10 1.54 -12.04
CA LEU A 31 7.44 2.82 -11.79
C LEU A 31 6.63 3.30 -13.02
N ARG A 32 7.15 3.07 -14.23
CA ARG A 32 6.42 3.36 -15.48
C ARG A 32 5.11 2.57 -15.62
N HIS A 33 5.03 1.35 -15.10
CA HIS A 33 3.79 0.57 -15.11
C HIS A 33 2.74 1.13 -14.15
N ILE A 34 3.19 1.71 -13.02
CA ILE A 34 2.32 2.30 -12.00
C ILE A 34 1.65 3.57 -12.51
N GLU A 35 2.24 4.30 -13.46
CA GLU A 35 1.67 5.55 -14.01
C GLU A 35 0.24 5.38 -14.53
N ARG A 36 -0.15 4.18 -14.96
CA ARG A 36 -1.49 3.86 -15.46
C ARG A 36 -2.50 3.46 -14.38
N ALA A 37 -2.06 3.21 -13.15
CA ALA A 37 -2.93 2.84 -12.05
C ALA A 37 -3.81 4.04 -11.64
N GLY A 38 -5.10 3.81 -11.40
CA GLY A 38 -6.02 4.86 -10.94
C GLY A 38 -5.82 5.22 -9.46
N ILE A 39 -5.47 4.23 -8.65
CA ILE A 39 -5.14 4.38 -7.23
C ILE A 39 -3.97 3.47 -6.87
N LEU A 40 -3.39 3.66 -5.68
CA LEU A 40 -2.36 2.80 -5.11
C LEU A 40 -2.89 2.13 -3.83
N VAL A 41 -2.41 0.91 -3.56
CA VAL A 41 -2.60 0.23 -2.28
C VAL A 41 -1.22 -0.03 -1.71
N HIS A 42 -0.89 0.62 -0.61
CA HIS A 42 0.42 0.52 0.04
C HIS A 42 0.32 -0.48 1.18
N LEU A 43 0.94 -1.65 0.99
CA LEU A 43 1.00 -2.69 2.00
C LEU A 43 2.22 -2.48 2.90
N VAL A 44 2.00 -2.42 4.22
CA VAL A 44 3.07 -2.29 5.21
C VAL A 44 3.09 -3.52 6.09
N GLU A 45 4.26 -4.16 6.21
CA GLU A 45 4.44 -5.31 7.11
C GLU A 45 4.78 -4.81 8.53
N PRO A 46 4.07 -5.26 9.58
CA PRO A 46 4.29 -4.75 10.94
C PRO A 46 5.54 -5.32 11.60
N GLN A 47 6.06 -6.45 11.13
CA GLN A 47 7.31 -7.06 11.59
C GLN A 47 8.15 -7.51 10.39
N PRO A 48 8.83 -6.57 9.69
CA PRO A 48 9.67 -6.90 8.55
C PRO A 48 10.75 -7.92 8.89
N MET A 49 10.98 -8.89 8.01
CA MET A 49 11.92 -9.99 8.25
C MET A 49 13.39 -9.54 8.33
N ASP A 50 13.72 -8.43 7.69
CA ASP A 50 15.04 -7.79 7.70
C ASP A 50 15.26 -6.89 8.93
N GLY A 51 14.24 -6.71 9.78
CA GLY A 51 14.28 -5.90 10.99
C GLY A 51 14.17 -4.40 10.76
N THR A 52 13.79 -3.97 9.55
CA THR A 52 13.51 -2.55 9.25
C THR A 52 12.27 -2.02 9.98
N ASP A 53 12.19 -0.70 10.16
CA ASP A 53 11.04 -0.06 10.78
C ASP A 53 9.88 0.10 9.77
N PRO A 54 8.64 -0.32 10.11
CA PRO A 54 7.50 -0.24 9.20
C PRO A 54 7.15 1.17 8.72
N LEU A 55 7.33 2.20 9.57
CA LEU A 55 7.03 3.58 9.21
C LEU A 55 8.12 4.13 8.28
N GLU A 56 9.38 3.83 8.58
CA GLU A 56 10.49 4.19 7.70
C GLU A 56 10.32 3.57 6.30
N ASN A 57 9.91 2.30 6.22
CA ASN A 57 9.63 1.62 4.96
C ASN A 57 8.49 2.30 4.18
N TYR A 58 7.42 2.67 4.87
CA TYR A 58 6.31 3.42 4.27
C TYR A 58 6.78 4.77 3.70
N HIS A 59 7.58 5.51 4.45
CA HIS A 59 8.11 6.80 4.02
C HIS A 59 9.09 6.65 2.85
N ALA A 60 9.98 5.65 2.88
CA ALA A 60 10.93 5.39 1.81
C ALA A 60 10.24 5.15 0.46
N ILE A 61 9.20 4.31 0.43
CA ILE A 61 8.41 4.04 -0.78
C ILE A 61 7.68 5.31 -1.23
N THR A 62 7.06 6.04 -0.30
CA THR A 62 6.34 7.29 -0.61
C THR A 62 7.28 8.34 -1.23
N ASP A 63 8.47 8.50 -0.65
CA ASP A 63 9.49 9.43 -1.12
C ASP A 63 10.00 9.03 -2.51
N GLU A 64 10.21 7.74 -2.77
CA GLU A 64 10.61 7.26 -4.09
C GLU A 64 9.55 7.57 -5.16
N LEU A 65 8.26 7.37 -4.85
CA LEU A 65 7.16 7.70 -5.77
C LEU A 65 7.14 9.20 -6.09
N VAL A 66 7.31 10.06 -5.09
CA VAL A 66 7.38 11.53 -5.27
C VAL A 66 8.60 11.95 -6.09
N GLN A 67 9.77 11.38 -5.79
CA GLN A 67 11.02 11.68 -6.51
C GLN A 67 10.96 11.27 -7.97
N TYR A 68 10.30 10.15 -8.28
CA TYR A 68 10.09 9.71 -9.65
C TYR A 68 9.12 10.63 -10.39
N ASN A 69 7.96 10.91 -9.80
CA ASN A 69 6.94 11.77 -10.39
C ASN A 69 6.02 12.33 -9.29
N GLU A 70 6.02 13.65 -9.11
CA GLU A 70 5.18 14.31 -8.10
C GLU A 70 3.68 13.98 -8.25
N GLN A 71 3.18 13.78 -9.47
CA GLN A 71 1.78 13.38 -9.71
C GLN A 71 1.50 11.96 -9.21
N LEU A 72 2.49 11.08 -9.28
CA LEU A 72 2.37 9.72 -8.77
C LEU A 72 2.32 9.72 -7.25
N GLY A 73 3.12 10.57 -6.59
CA GLY A 73 3.07 10.77 -5.14
C GLY A 73 1.75 11.38 -4.63
N GLN A 74 1.02 12.10 -5.49
CA GLN A 74 -0.31 12.65 -5.15
C GLN A 74 -1.47 11.71 -5.48
N ARG A 75 -1.19 10.54 -6.07
CA ARG A 75 -2.22 9.59 -6.48
C ARG A 75 -2.97 9.08 -5.25
N PRO A 76 -4.31 8.93 -5.30
CA PRO A 76 -5.06 8.38 -4.18
C PRO A 76 -4.47 7.04 -3.74
N GLN A 77 -4.14 6.94 -2.46
CA GLN A 77 -3.47 5.80 -1.86
C GLN A 77 -4.29 5.29 -0.67
N LEU A 78 -4.53 3.98 -0.63
CA LEU A 78 -5.05 3.29 0.53
C LEU A 78 -3.87 2.61 1.24
N VAL A 79 -3.73 2.81 2.55
CA VAL A 79 -2.65 2.19 3.34
C VAL A 79 -3.22 1.00 4.10
N ALA A 80 -2.54 -0.14 4.04
CA ALA A 80 -2.96 -1.34 4.76
C ALA A 80 -1.77 -1.99 5.46
N VAL A 81 -1.90 -2.23 6.77
CA VAL A 81 -1.00 -3.10 7.52
C VAL A 81 -1.40 -4.55 7.24
N THR A 82 -0.46 -5.32 6.68
CA THR A 82 -0.65 -6.75 6.39
C THR A 82 -0.30 -7.62 7.60
N LYS A 83 -0.55 -8.93 7.52
CA LYS A 83 -0.30 -9.90 8.59
C LYS A 83 -0.91 -9.46 9.94
N ALA A 84 -2.18 -9.04 9.91
CA ALA A 84 -2.89 -8.51 11.07
C ALA A 84 -2.98 -9.47 12.28
N GLU A 85 -2.69 -10.75 12.09
CA GLU A 85 -2.55 -11.74 13.15
C GLU A 85 -1.30 -11.54 14.03
N LEU A 86 -0.34 -10.71 13.61
CA LEU A 86 0.86 -10.41 14.37
C LEU A 86 0.58 -9.40 15.49
N PRO A 87 1.25 -9.53 16.65
CA PRO A 87 0.93 -8.74 17.84
C PRO A 87 1.14 -7.22 17.65
N ASP A 88 2.10 -6.82 16.80
CA ASP A 88 2.42 -5.40 16.60
C ASP A 88 1.56 -4.73 15.52
N ALA A 89 0.69 -5.48 14.84
CA ALA A 89 -0.07 -4.97 13.69
C ALA A 89 -0.97 -3.79 14.06
N GLU A 90 -1.68 -3.87 15.20
CA GLU A 90 -2.54 -2.77 15.65
C GLU A 90 -1.75 -1.51 16.00
N GLN A 91 -0.60 -1.67 16.66
CA GLN A 91 0.26 -0.54 17.01
C GLN A 91 0.79 0.15 15.75
N VAL A 92 1.28 -0.61 14.77
CA VAL A 92 1.79 -0.07 13.51
C VAL A 92 0.68 0.62 12.72
N ARG A 93 -0.55 0.06 12.71
CA ARG A 93 -1.73 0.71 12.12
C ARG A 93 -1.95 2.09 12.73
N ASP A 94 -1.97 2.19 14.06
CA ASP A 94 -2.24 3.44 14.77
C ASP A 94 -1.15 4.49 14.52
N GLN A 95 0.10 4.06 14.49
CA GLN A 95 1.24 4.91 14.16
C GLN A 95 1.15 5.45 12.73
N LEU A 96 0.85 4.61 11.75
CA LEU A 96 0.65 5.03 10.36
C LEU A 96 -0.56 5.96 10.20
N ALA A 97 -1.67 5.66 10.88
CA ALA A 97 -2.87 6.49 10.84
C ALA A 97 -2.60 7.89 11.39
N ALA A 98 -1.84 7.98 12.49
CA ALA A 98 -1.38 9.25 13.04
C ALA A 98 -0.42 10.00 12.11
N ALA A 99 0.54 9.29 11.49
CA ALA A 99 1.54 9.89 10.60
C ALA A 99 0.94 10.40 9.28
N THR A 100 -0.05 9.69 8.74
CA THR A 100 -0.69 10.00 7.45
C THR A 100 -1.98 10.80 7.58
N ASN A 101 -2.49 10.97 8.80
CA ASN A 101 -3.81 11.54 9.09
C ASN A 101 -4.91 10.93 8.20
N SER A 102 -4.86 9.61 8.01
CA SER A 102 -5.70 8.84 7.11
C SER A 102 -6.10 7.50 7.74
N ASP A 103 -7.20 6.93 7.26
CA ASP A 103 -7.62 5.58 7.68
C ASP A 103 -6.61 4.54 7.17
N VAL A 104 -6.16 3.65 8.07
CA VAL A 104 -5.25 2.55 7.75
C VAL A 104 -5.98 1.23 7.98
N PHE A 105 -6.01 0.40 6.94
CA PHE A 105 -6.64 -0.92 7.01
C PHE A 105 -5.74 -1.90 7.75
N LEU A 106 -6.36 -2.86 8.46
CA LEU A 106 -5.68 -4.06 8.93
C LEU A 106 -6.18 -5.25 8.14
N ILE A 107 -5.26 -5.97 7.51
CA ILE A 107 -5.58 -7.14 6.70
C ILE A 107 -4.73 -8.35 7.06
N SER A 108 -5.28 -9.53 6.83
CA SER A 108 -4.54 -10.78 6.90
C SER A 108 -4.95 -11.67 5.72
N SER A 109 -3.99 -11.95 4.84
CA SER A 109 -4.20 -12.90 3.75
C SER A 109 -4.32 -14.35 4.24
N VAL A 110 -3.84 -14.64 5.46
CA VAL A 110 -3.90 -15.98 6.06
C VAL A 110 -5.28 -16.24 6.69
N THR A 111 -5.80 -15.28 7.46
CA THR A 111 -7.07 -15.45 8.17
C THR A 111 -8.27 -14.93 7.39
N GLY A 112 -8.05 -14.09 6.37
CA GLY A 112 -9.09 -13.40 5.62
C GLY A 112 -9.60 -12.11 6.27
N GLN A 113 -9.06 -11.74 7.43
CA GLN A 113 -9.42 -10.49 8.11
C GLN A 113 -9.20 -9.27 7.20
N GLY A 114 -10.17 -8.37 7.15
CA GLY A 114 -10.06 -7.06 6.51
C GLY A 114 -10.04 -7.06 4.97
N LEU A 115 -9.98 -8.23 4.33
CA LEU A 115 -9.86 -8.31 2.86
C LEU A 115 -11.10 -7.82 2.13
N ASN A 116 -12.29 -8.06 2.69
CA ASN A 116 -13.55 -7.60 2.10
C ASN A 116 -13.70 -6.09 2.23
N GLU A 117 -13.32 -5.54 3.38
CA GLU A 117 -13.32 -4.12 3.69
C GLU A 117 -12.36 -3.38 2.74
N LEU A 118 -11.13 -3.87 2.62
CA LEU A 118 -10.14 -3.32 1.69
C LEU A 118 -10.60 -3.39 0.24
N SER A 119 -11.16 -4.53 -0.20
CA SER A 119 -11.66 -4.69 -1.57
C SER A 119 -12.80 -3.72 -1.89
N ASN A 120 -13.71 -3.48 -0.94
CA ASN A 120 -14.77 -2.49 -1.11
C ASN A 120 -14.21 -1.06 -1.15
N ALA A 121 -13.22 -0.74 -0.31
CA ALA A 121 -12.57 0.56 -0.30
C ALA A 121 -11.81 0.84 -1.61
N ILE A 122 -11.09 -0.16 -2.15
CA ILE A 122 -10.43 -0.09 -3.46
C ILE A 122 -11.45 0.25 -4.54
N PHE A 123 -12.57 -0.47 -4.58
CA PHE A 123 -13.61 -0.23 -5.57
C PHE A 123 -14.19 1.19 -5.46
N GLN A 124 -14.46 1.67 -4.24
CA GLN A 124 -14.98 3.03 -4.01
C GLN A 124 -13.98 4.10 -4.44
N ALA A 125 -12.71 3.94 -4.08
CA ALA A 125 -11.65 4.87 -4.45
C ALA A 125 -11.44 4.92 -5.98
N LEU A 126 -11.51 3.78 -6.67
CA LEU A 126 -11.45 3.73 -8.14
C LEU A 126 -12.63 4.46 -8.82
N GLN A 127 -13.85 4.33 -8.28
CA GLN A 127 -15.02 5.04 -8.80
C GLN A 127 -14.89 6.56 -8.64
N GLN A 128 -14.32 7.02 -7.53
CA GLN A 128 -14.08 8.44 -7.28
C GLN A 128 -12.96 8.99 -8.17
N ALA A 129 -11.90 8.22 -8.43
CA ALA A 129 -10.79 8.64 -9.28
C ALA A 129 -11.12 8.64 -10.78
N SER A 130 -12.18 7.93 -11.20
CA SER A 130 -12.60 7.82 -12.60
C SER A 130 -13.70 8.81 -13.00
N GLY A 131 -14.26 9.56 -12.04
CA GLY A 131 -15.30 10.57 -12.25
C GLY A 131 -14.74 11.99 -12.32
#